data_AF-A0A1E1J1L5-F1
#
_entry.id   AF-A0A1E1J1L5-F1
#
_cell.length_a   1.000
_cell.length_b   1.000
_cell.length_c   1.000
_cell.angle_alpha   90.00
_cell.angle_beta   90.00
_cell.angle_gamma   90.00
#
_symmetry.space_group_name_H-M   'P 1'
#
loop_
_entity.id
_entity.type
_entity.pdbx_description
1 polymer ?
#
loop_
_entity_poly.entity_id
_entity_poly.type
_entity_poly.pdbx_seq_one_letter_code
_entity_poly.pdbx_strand_id
1 'polypeptide(L)' 'MLTEEVALKVLKRYGVTQMNTVVGAPFDEAKEEKIFTVPSTLSLQEGSVAEIVKKGYHMNESVLRRAEVGLSEDP' A
#
# COMPACT_ATOMS: atom_id res chain seq x y z
N MET A 1 -8.37 2.17 -17.32
CA MET A 1 -8.15 1.42 -18.59
C MET A 1 -9.01 0.17 -18.52
N LEU A 2 -9.71 -0.18 -19.59
CA LEU A 2 -10.64 -1.33 -19.59
C LEU A 2 -9.96 -2.65 -19.14
N THR A 3 -8.70 -2.87 -19.50
CA THR A 3 -7.97 -4.10 -19.17
C THR A 3 -7.68 -4.26 -17.67
N GLU A 4 -7.26 -3.19 -16.98
CA GLU A 4 -6.97 -3.24 -15.54
C GLU A 4 -8.24 -3.53 -14.73
N GLU A 5 -9.33 -2.83 -15.06
CA GLU A 5 -10.62 -3.00 -14.39
C GLU A 5 -11.16 -4.42 -14.57
N VAL A 6 -11.06 -4.97 -15.79
CA VAL A 6 -11.47 -6.35 -16.06
C VAL A 6 -10.59 -7.35 -15.32
N ALA A 7 -9.28 -7.16 -15.30
CA ALA A 7 -8.36 -8.03 -14.57
C ALA A 7 -8.66 -8.05 -13.06
N LEU A 8 -8.80 -6.88 -12.43
CA LEU A 8 -9.15 -6.76 -11.02
C LEU A 8 -10.53 -7.37 -10.71
N LYS A 9 -11.51 -7.20 -11.59
CA LYS A 9 -12.84 -7.81 -11.46
C LYS A 9 -12.78 -9.33 -11.50
N VAL A 10 -11.93 -9.91 -12.37
CA VAL A 10 -11.74 -11.36 -12.45
C VAL A 10 -11.03 -11.88 -11.20
N LEU A 11 -9.93 -11.25 -10.79
CA LEU A 11 -9.17 -11.62 -9.59
C LEU A 11 -10.04 -11.58 -8.30
N LYS A 12 -10.91 -10.58 -8.18
CA LYS A 12 -11.87 -10.47 -7.08
C LYS A 12 -12.81 -11.68 -6.97
N ARG A 13 -13.19 -12.33 -8.08
CA ARG A 13 -14.02 -13.55 -8.04
C ARG A 13 -13.31 -14.74 -7.39
N TYR A 14 -11.98 -14.72 -7.35
CA TYR A 14 -11.14 -15.72 -6.70
C TYR A 14 -10.63 -15.26 -5.32
N GLY A 15 -11.22 -14.21 -4.76
CA GLY A 15 -10.91 -13.72 -3.41
C GLY A 15 -9.73 -12.76 -3.33
N VAL A 16 -9.13 -12.36 -4.46
CA VAL A 16 -8.02 -11.39 -4.47
C VAL A 16 -8.55 -9.97 -4.52
N THR A 17 -8.23 -9.19 -3.50
CA THR A 17 -8.68 -7.80 -3.32
C THR A 17 -7.50 -6.88 -3.03
N GLN A 18 -7.54 -5.67 -3.58
CA GLN A 18 -6.53 -4.66 -3.28
C GLN A 18 -6.65 -4.22 -1.82
N MET A 19 -5.52 -4.07 -1.13
CA MET A 19 -5.48 -3.50 0.22
C MET A 19 -5.73 -1.98 0.19
N ASN A 20 -6.25 -1.45 1.29
CA ASN A 20 -6.47 -0.02 1.46
C ASN A 20 -5.25 0.63 2.13
N THR A 21 -4.20 0.88 1.33
CA THR A 21 -3.05 1.70 1.73
C THR A 21 -3.30 3.14 1.31
N VAL A 22 -3.05 4.09 2.21
CA VAL A 22 -3.40 5.51 2.03
C VAL A 22 -2.21 6.38 2.41
N VAL A 23 -1.85 7.32 1.54
CA VAL A 23 -0.80 8.33 1.83
C VAL A 23 -1.23 9.20 3.02
N GLY A 24 -0.32 9.43 3.95
CA GLY A 24 -0.52 10.14 5.21
C GLY A 24 -1.09 9.29 6.34
N ALA A 25 -1.49 8.03 6.07
CA ALA A 25 -1.87 7.10 7.13
C ALA A 25 -0.62 6.53 7.84
N PRO A 26 -0.73 6.10 9.11
CA PRO A 26 0.35 5.39 9.80
C PRO A 26 0.74 4.11 9.05
N PHE A 27 2.04 3.82 9.01
CA PHE A 27 2.58 2.59 8.45
C PHE A 27 2.06 1.33 9.17
N ASP A 28 1.65 0.32 8.42
CA ASP A 28 1.20 -0.98 8.93
C ASP A 28 2.11 -2.12 8.42
N GLU A 29 3.07 -2.55 9.25
CA GLU A 29 4.07 -3.58 8.91
C GLU A 29 3.46 -4.92 8.46
N ALA A 30 2.24 -5.25 8.91
CA ALA A 30 1.55 -6.47 8.51
C ALA A 30 1.03 -6.40 7.06
N LYS A 31 0.76 -5.19 6.55
CA LYS A 31 0.18 -4.96 5.22
C LYS A 31 1.13 -4.26 4.25
N GLU A 32 2.22 -3.69 4.76
CA GLU A 32 3.07 -2.74 4.04
C GLU A 32 4.55 -3.07 4.24
N GLU A 33 5.35 -2.70 3.25
CA GLU A 33 6.79 -2.92 3.20
C GLU A 33 7.48 -1.61 2.85
N LYS A 34 8.30 -1.10 3.77
CA LYS A 34 9.12 0.09 3.56
C LYS A 34 10.24 -0.22 2.58
N ILE A 35 10.31 0.54 1.49
CA ILE A 35 11.37 0.41 0.48
C ILE A 35 12.30 1.62 0.40
N PHE A 36 11.86 2.80 0.87
CA PHE A 36 12.69 3.99 1.03
C PHE A 36 12.06 4.95 2.05
N THR A 37 12.78 6.03 2.36
CA THR A 37 12.33 7.09 3.25
C THR A 37 12.41 8.46 2.57
N VAL A 38 11.55 9.37 3.00
CA VAL A 38 11.59 10.79 2.64
C VAL A 38 11.53 11.63 3.93
N PRO A 39 12.15 12.83 3.96
CA PRO A 39 12.10 13.69 5.14
C PRO A 39 10.66 14.08 5.51
N SER A 40 10.37 14.14 6.81
CA SER A 40 9.03 14.54 7.27
C SER A 40 8.74 16.02 7.02
N THR A 41 7.46 16.33 6.88
CA THR A 41 6.98 17.70 6.61
C THR A 41 5.75 18.01 7.46
N LEU A 42 5.30 19.27 7.47
CA LEU A 42 4.06 19.64 8.16
C LEU A 42 2.82 18.89 7.64
N SER A 43 2.86 18.43 6.37
CA SER A 43 1.77 17.68 5.73
C SER A 43 1.93 16.15 5.79
N LEU A 44 3.14 15.65 6.05
CA LEU A 44 3.48 14.23 6.13
C LEU A 44 4.19 13.98 7.45
N GLN A 45 3.44 13.44 8.40
CA GLN A 45 3.93 13.18 9.75
C GLN A 45 4.91 12.01 9.76
N GLU A 46 5.88 12.05 10.67
CA GLU A 46 6.82 10.95 10.89
C GLU A 46 6.08 9.62 11.10
N GLY A 47 6.58 8.55 10.46
CA GLY A 47 5.99 7.21 10.48
C GLY A 47 4.77 7.01 9.58
N SER A 48 4.37 8.03 8.82
CA SER A 48 3.28 7.91 7.85
C SER A 48 3.75 7.45 6.46
N VAL A 49 2.86 6.81 5.71
CA VAL A 49 3.07 6.48 4.31
C VAL A 49 3.19 7.76 3.49
N ALA A 50 4.35 8.00 2.90
CA ALA A 50 4.60 9.15 2.05
C ALA A 50 4.26 8.89 0.57
N GLU A 51 4.51 7.67 0.08
CA GLU A 51 4.25 7.28 -1.30
C GLU A 51 3.90 5.79 -1.39
N ILE A 52 3.02 5.44 -2.33
CA ILE A 52 2.68 4.05 -2.67
C ILE A 52 3.34 3.70 -4.00
N VAL A 53 4.38 2.88 -3.97
CA VAL A 53 5.08 2.44 -5.19
C VAL A 53 4.41 1.23 -5.80
N LYS A 54 3.99 0.27 -4.97
CA LYS A 54 3.20 -0.88 -5.43
C LYS A 54 2.02 -1.15 -4.50
N LYS A 55 0.84 -1.26 -5.08
CA LYS A 55 -0.39 -1.64 -4.37
C LYS A 55 -0.25 -3.02 -3.72
N GLY A 56 -0.70 -3.14 -2.47
CA GLY A 56 -0.82 -4.43 -1.76
C GLY A 56 -2.11 -5.17 -2.13
N TYR A 57 -2.10 -6.49 -1.96
CA TYR A 57 -3.25 -7.37 -2.21
C TYR A 57 -3.37 -8.43 -1.12
N HIS A 58 -4.61 -8.75 -0.76
CA HIS A 58 -4.97 -9.88 0.11
C HIS A 58 -5.75 -10.90 -0.72
N MET A 59 -5.63 -12.17 -0.35
CA MET A 59 -6.47 -13.24 -0.86
C MET A 59 -7.22 -13.85 0.33
N ASN A 60 -8.53 -13.61 0.39
CA ASN A 60 -9.34 -13.90 1.57
C ASN A 60 -8.73 -13.25 2.83
N GLU A 61 -8.35 -14.02 3.83
CA GLU A 61 -7.76 -13.54 5.09
C GLU A 61 -6.22 -13.50 5.08
N SER A 62 -5.59 -13.92 3.98
CA SER A 62 -4.13 -13.99 3.87
C SER A 62 -3.56 -12.84 3.04
N VAL A 63 -2.43 -12.29 3.48
CA VAL A 63 -1.66 -11.33 2.70
C VAL A 63 -1.05 -12.04 1.50
N LEU A 64 -1.45 -11.66 0.29
CA LEU A 64 -0.86 -12.19 -0.95
C LEU A 64 0.42 -11.43 -1.30
N ARG A 65 0.40 -10.11 -1.12
CA ARG A 65 1.56 -9.23 -1.28
C ARG A 65 1.33 -7.95 -0.48
N ARG A 66 2.32 -7.55 0.31
CA ARG A 66 2.31 -6.24 0.99
C ARG A 66 2.39 -5.09 -0.01
N ALA A 67 1.87 -3.94 0.37
CA ALA A 67 2.10 -2.72 -0.41
C ALA A 67 3.54 -2.26 -0.22
N GLU A 68 4.23 -1.93 -1.31
CA GLU A 68 5.56 -1.30 -1.22
C GLU A 68 5.37 0.21 -1.08
N VAL A 69 5.91 0.79 -0.01
CA VAL A 69 5.70 2.19 0.37
C VAL A 69 7.01 2.91 0.69
N GLY A 70 7.04 4.21 0.43
CA GLY A 70 7.99 5.12 1.03
C GLY A 70 7.43 5.68 2.33
N LEU A 71 8.25 5.78 3.39
CA LEU A 71 7.82 6.37 4.66
C LEU A 71 8.38 7.78 4.86
N SER A 72 7.58 8.61 5.53
CA SER A 72 8.03 9.88 6.09
C SER A 72 8.83 9.60 7.35
N GLU A 73 10.13 9.85 7.35
CA GLU A 73 11.02 9.66 8.50
C GLU A 73 11.96 10.87 8.61
N ASP A 74 12.16 11.38 9.82
CA ASP A 74 13.20 12.38 10.07
C ASP A 74 14.58 11.68 10.09
N PRO A 75 15.60 12.26 9.44
CA PRO A 75 16.94 11.68 9.36
C PRO A 75 17.69 11.66 10.70
#